data_AF-A0A7W7AAT4-F1
#
_entry.id   AF-A0A7W7AAT4-F1
#
_cell.length_a   1.000
_cell.length_b   1.000
_cell.length_c   1.000
_cell.angle_alpha   90.00
_cell.angle_beta   90.00
_cell.angle_gamma   90.00
#
_symmetry.space_group_name_H-M   'P 1'
#
loop_
_entity.id
_entity.type
_entity.pdbx_description
1 polymer ?
#
loop_
_entity_poly.entity_id
_entity_poly.type
_entity_poly.pdbx_seq_one_letter_code
_entity_poly.pdbx_strand_id
1 'polypeptide(L)'
;MASTLGSSLGQALGIAGYAAAFGIGTLFLTAGLAKLRSRRVFPGVVANYRLLPPALVGVVATLLPPAEVVIGACLIVGIGPAAIPAAGLLLVFAAAMAVNIRRGRSHIDCGCGRSDLRQTLSGTLVLRNVVLAALLLPTLGQLPSPGSAGWWIGLASGSALYLLTLLVNALAALAKGPLAIERNMR
;
A
#
# COMPACT_ATOMS: atom_id res chain seq x y z
N MET A 1 11.42 4.02 37.07
CA MET A 1 12.16 4.03 35.78
C MET A 1 11.71 2.93 34.83
N ALA A 2 11.62 1.66 35.23
CA ALA A 2 11.10 0.59 34.36
C ALA A 2 9.61 0.77 33.97
N SER A 3 8.77 1.27 34.88
CA SER A 3 7.34 1.55 34.64
C SER A 3 7.07 2.76 33.73
N THR A 4 7.94 3.77 33.75
CA THR A 4 7.88 4.96 32.88
C THR A 4 8.34 4.66 31.46
N LEU A 5 9.28 3.72 31.28
CA LEU A 5 9.71 3.23 29.96
C LEU A 5 8.64 2.35 29.29
N GLY A 6 7.92 1.51 30.07
CA GLY A 6 6.84 0.69 29.53
C GLY A 6 5.63 1.50 29.05
N SER A 7 5.29 2.59 29.76
CA SER A 7 4.18 3.47 29.40
C SER A 7 4.49 4.37 28.19
N SER A 8 5.73 4.87 28.07
CA SER A 8 6.14 5.65 26.89
C SER A 8 6.27 4.78 25.63
N LEU A 9 6.78 3.56 25.77
CA LEU A 9 6.84 2.60 24.67
C LEU A 9 5.43 2.22 24.18
N GLY A 10 4.50 1.95 25.09
CA GLY A 10 3.09 1.67 24.74
C GLY A 10 2.42 2.82 23.99
N GLN A 11 2.64 4.08 24.42
CA GLN A 11 2.13 5.25 23.70
C GLN A 11 2.75 5.40 22.30
N ALA A 12 4.06 5.18 22.18
CA ALA A 12 4.74 5.26 20.89
C ALA A 12 4.24 4.18 19.90
N LEU A 13 4.05 2.93 20.36
CA LEU A 13 3.47 1.86 19.55
C LEU A 13 2.02 2.17 19.15
N GLY A 14 1.22 2.74 20.05
CA GLY A 14 -0.15 3.16 19.75
C GLY A 14 -0.23 4.24 18.67
N ILE A 15 0.64 5.26 18.75
CA ILE A 15 0.75 6.33 17.74
C ILE A 15 1.19 5.74 16.40
N ALA A 16 2.24 4.91 16.39
CA ALA A 16 2.75 4.29 15.18
C ALA A 16 1.71 3.40 14.51
N GLY A 17 0.95 2.62 15.30
CA GLY A 17 -0.16 1.81 14.80
C GLY A 17 -1.24 2.65 14.13
N TYR A 18 -1.66 3.75 14.78
CA TYR A 18 -2.72 4.59 14.21
C TYR A 18 -2.26 5.33 12.94
N ALA A 19 -1.01 5.81 12.93
CA ALA A 19 -0.37 6.40 11.75
C ALA A 19 -0.34 5.43 10.56
N ALA A 20 0.07 4.18 10.82
CA ALA A 20 0.11 3.12 9.83
C ALA A 20 -1.29 2.77 9.32
N ALA A 21 -2.26 2.59 10.22
CA ALA A 21 -3.65 2.27 9.87
C ALA A 21 -4.26 3.36 8.96
N PHE A 22 -4.12 4.63 9.32
CA PHE A 22 -4.66 5.73 8.52
C PHE A 22 -3.95 5.87 7.17
N GLY A 23 -2.62 5.84 7.16
CA GLY A 23 -1.83 5.98 5.93
C GLY A 23 -2.06 4.82 4.95
N ILE A 24 -2.07 3.58 5.44
CA ILE A 24 -2.32 2.37 4.63
C ILE A 24 -3.79 2.28 4.24
N GLY A 25 -4.71 2.66 5.13
CA GLY A 25 -6.12 2.73 4.82
C GLY A 25 -6.42 3.71 3.68
N THR A 26 -5.81 4.89 3.71
CA THR A 26 -5.90 5.90 2.63
C THR A 26 -5.27 5.39 1.32
N LEU A 27 -4.14 4.70 1.41
CA LEU A 27 -3.51 4.04 0.26
C LEU A 27 -4.47 3.03 -0.39
N PHE A 28 -5.11 2.17 0.41
CA PHE A 28 -6.05 1.16 -0.07
C PHE A 28 -7.32 1.76 -0.65
N LEU A 29 -7.90 2.77 0.02
CA LEU A 29 -9.06 3.50 -0.50
C LEU A 29 -8.76 4.11 -1.87
N THR A 30 -7.68 4.88 -1.98
CA THR A 30 -7.34 5.55 -3.24
C THR A 30 -6.99 4.56 -4.36
N ALA A 31 -6.25 3.50 -4.05
CA ALA A 31 -5.94 2.44 -5.02
C ALA A 31 -7.20 1.67 -5.47
N GLY A 32 -8.07 1.29 -4.53
CA GLY A 32 -9.32 0.59 -4.80
C GLY A 32 -10.29 1.44 -5.63
N LEU A 33 -10.48 2.72 -5.27
CA LEU A 33 -11.30 3.66 -6.05
C LEU A 33 -10.76 3.85 -7.46
N ALA A 34 -9.44 3.97 -7.63
CA ALA A 34 -8.82 4.10 -8.95
C ALA A 34 -9.10 2.85 -9.82
N LYS A 35 -8.98 1.64 -9.25
CA LYS A 35 -9.30 0.38 -9.94
C LYS A 35 -10.79 0.24 -10.26
N LEU A 36 -11.67 0.72 -9.38
CA LEU A 36 -13.11 0.74 -9.61
C LEU A 36 -13.52 1.70 -10.73
N ARG A 37 -12.79 2.81 -10.93
CA ARG A 37 -12.98 3.72 -12.07
C ARG A 37 -12.44 3.12 -13.37
N SER A 38 -11.31 2.40 -13.29
CA SER A 38 -10.63 1.78 -14.43
C SER A 38 -10.96 0.29 -14.61
N ARG A 39 -12.21 -0.12 -14.36
CA ARG A 39 -12.66 -1.53 -14.43
C ARG A 39 -12.36 -2.22 -15.77
N ARG A 40 -12.31 -1.47 -16.87
CA ARG A 40 -12.01 -2.02 -18.20
C ARG A 40 -10.53 -2.38 -18.38
N VAL A 41 -9.63 -1.67 -17.69
CA VAL A 41 -8.17 -1.81 -17.84
C VAL A 41 -7.59 -2.76 -16.80
N PHE A 42 -8.15 -2.77 -15.59
CA PHE A 42 -7.61 -3.52 -14.47
C PHE A 42 -7.47 -5.06 -14.70
N PRO A 43 -8.41 -5.75 -15.37
CA PRO A 43 -8.23 -7.17 -15.71
C PRO A 43 -6.97 -7.44 -16.54
N GLY A 44 -6.62 -6.53 -17.45
CA GLY A 44 -5.38 -6.63 -18.24
C GLY A 44 -4.13 -6.49 -17.37
N VAL A 45 -4.16 -5.63 -16.36
CA VAL A 45 -3.08 -5.50 -15.37
C VAL A 45 -2.92 -6.82 -14.60
N VAL A 46 -4.01 -7.40 -14.10
CA VAL A 46 -3.98 -8.67 -13.38
C VAL A 46 -3.48 -9.82 -14.28
N ALA A 47 -3.93 -9.88 -15.53
CA ALA A 47 -3.48 -10.90 -16.49
C ALA A 47 -1.97 -10.80 -16.79
N ASN A 48 -1.42 -9.59 -16.84
CA ASN A 48 0.00 -9.36 -17.15
C ASN A 48 0.96 -9.98 -16.13
N TYR A 49 0.51 -10.16 -14.88
CA TYR A 49 1.27 -10.85 -13.84
C TYR A 49 1.46 -12.35 -14.14
N ARG A 50 0.62 -12.97 -14.98
CA ARG A 50 0.69 -14.41 -15.34
C ARG A 50 0.85 -15.34 -14.12
N LEU A 51 0.15 -15.01 -13.04
CA LEU A 51 0.11 -15.82 -11.81
C LEU A 51 -1.19 -16.61 -11.66
N LEU A 52 -2.24 -16.17 -12.36
CA LEU A 52 -3.58 -16.75 -12.28
C LEU A 52 -3.96 -17.38 -13.62
N PRO A 53 -4.75 -18.47 -13.60
CA PRO A 53 -5.37 -18.99 -14.82
C PRO A 53 -6.37 -17.96 -15.38
N PRO A 54 -6.61 -17.93 -16.71
CA PRO A 54 -7.48 -16.94 -17.36
C PRO A 54 -8.87 -16.81 -16.73
N ALA A 55 -9.46 -17.93 -16.27
CA ALA A 55 -10.77 -17.96 -15.62
C ALA A 55 -10.82 -17.16 -14.30
N LEU A 56 -9.71 -17.08 -13.56
CA LEU A 56 -9.65 -16.38 -12.26
C LEU A 56 -9.30 -14.89 -12.39
N VAL A 57 -8.78 -14.46 -13.54
CA VAL A 57 -8.40 -13.06 -13.77
C VAL A 57 -9.59 -12.13 -13.57
N GLY A 58 -10.74 -12.45 -14.18
CA GLY A 58 -11.95 -11.63 -14.06
C GLY A 58 -12.51 -11.58 -12.64
N VAL A 59 -12.49 -12.72 -11.94
CA VAL A 59 -12.94 -12.83 -10.53
C VAL A 59 -12.09 -11.94 -9.63
N VAL A 60 -10.75 -12.08 -9.70
CA VAL A 60 -9.83 -11.27 -8.89
C VAL A 60 -9.93 -9.80 -9.26
N ALA A 61 -10.00 -9.46 -10.55
CA ALA A 61 -10.13 -8.07 -10.99
C ALA A 61 -11.43 -7.40 -10.51
N THR A 62 -12.48 -8.18 -10.24
CA THR A 62 -13.78 -7.68 -9.77
C THR A 62 -13.85 -7.59 -8.25
N LEU A 63 -13.31 -8.58 -7.53
CA LEU A 63 -13.40 -8.66 -6.07
C LEU A 63 -12.29 -7.89 -5.34
N LEU A 64 -11.12 -7.75 -5.95
CA LEU A 64 -9.99 -7.09 -5.31
C LEU A 64 -10.23 -5.59 -5.04
N PRO A 65 -10.75 -4.79 -5.99
CA PRO A 65 -10.99 -3.37 -5.73
C PRO A 65 -11.96 -3.09 -4.56
N PRO A 66 -13.15 -3.72 -4.44
CA PRO A 66 -14.01 -3.50 -3.29
C PRO A 66 -13.39 -4.03 -1.98
N ALA A 67 -12.63 -5.13 -2.02
CA ALA A 67 -11.91 -5.61 -0.85
C ALA A 67 -10.89 -4.58 -0.33
N GLU A 68 -10.13 -3.96 -1.23
CA GLU A 68 -9.21 -2.87 -0.87
C GLU A 68 -9.95 -1.70 -0.23
N VAL A 69 -11.08 -1.28 -0.82
CA VAL A 69 -11.88 -0.16 -0.28
C VAL A 69 -12.42 -0.48 1.12
N VAL A 70 -13.00 -1.67 1.31
CA VAL A 70 -13.57 -2.08 2.60
C VAL A 70 -12.47 -2.19 3.65
N ILE A 71 -11.36 -2.87 3.36
CA ILE A 71 -10.23 -3.00 4.28
C ILE A 71 -9.66 -1.61 4.64
N GLY A 72 -9.51 -0.73 3.64
CA GLY A 72 -9.01 0.61 3.85
C GLY A 72 -9.93 1.47 4.72
N ALA A 73 -11.24 1.42 4.48
CA ALA A 73 -12.24 2.10 5.31
C ALA A 73 -12.22 1.59 6.76
N CYS A 74 -12.18 0.27 6.95
CA CYS A 74 -12.09 -0.34 8.27
C CYS A 74 -10.85 0.11 9.05
N LEU A 75 -9.69 0.22 8.38
CA LEU A 75 -8.46 0.73 9.00
C LEU A 75 -8.58 2.18 9.45
N ILE A 76 -9.17 3.05 8.63
CA ILE A 76 -9.35 4.47 8.96
C ILE A 76 -10.30 4.65 10.14
N VAL A 77 -11.40 3.89 10.16
CA VAL A 77 -12.37 3.90 11.26
C VAL A 77 -11.78 3.32 12.56
N GLY A 78 -10.66 2.59 12.48
CA GLY A 78 -9.98 2.01 13.64
C GLY A 78 -10.46 0.61 14.00
N ILE A 79 -10.91 -0.18 13.03
CA ILE A 79 -11.25 -1.59 13.23
C ILE A 79 -9.95 -2.41 13.21
N GLY A 80 -9.37 -2.66 14.39
CA GLY A 80 -8.08 -3.35 14.56
C GLY A 80 -7.92 -4.66 13.80
N PRO A 81 -8.91 -5.57 13.78
CA PRO A 81 -8.81 -6.81 13.01
C PRO A 81 -8.58 -6.61 11.50
N ALA A 82 -8.91 -5.44 10.93
CA ALA A 82 -8.69 -5.15 9.52
C ALA A 82 -7.20 -5.04 9.13
N ALA A 83 -6.30 -4.90 10.12
CA ALA A 83 -4.86 -4.93 9.91
C ALA A 83 -4.35 -6.27 9.35
N ILE A 84 -4.99 -7.39 9.74
CA ILE A 84 -4.61 -8.73 9.28
C ILE A 84 -4.84 -8.89 7.76
N PRO A 85 -6.05 -8.68 7.22
CA PRO A 85 -6.26 -8.77 5.78
C PRO A 85 -5.50 -7.67 5.02
N ALA A 86 -5.27 -6.49 5.62
CA ALA A 86 -4.45 -5.45 4.99
C ALA A 86 -2.98 -5.87 4.81
N ALA A 87 -2.35 -6.38 5.87
CA ALA A 87 -1.00 -6.91 5.83
C ALA A 87 -0.91 -8.09 4.86
N GLY A 88 -1.88 -9.02 4.91
CA GLY A 88 -1.96 -10.14 3.98
C GLY A 88 -2.01 -9.69 2.52
N LEU A 89 -2.83 -8.69 2.21
CA LEU A 89 -2.95 -8.15 0.86
C LEU A 89 -1.65 -7.49 0.39
N LEU A 90 -1.01 -6.68 1.24
CA LEU A 90 0.29 -6.07 0.95
C LEU A 90 1.36 -7.12 0.63
N LEU A 91 1.41 -8.20 1.42
CA LEU A 91 2.36 -9.30 1.23
C LEU A 91 2.06 -10.11 -0.03
N VAL A 92 0.78 -10.37 -0.35
CA VAL A 92 0.39 -11.01 -1.62
C VAL A 92 0.83 -10.17 -2.81
N PHE A 93 0.61 -8.85 -2.78
CA PHE A 93 1.12 -7.95 -3.81
C PHE A 93 2.65 -7.97 -3.87
N ALA A 94 3.35 -7.92 -2.73
CA ALA A 94 4.80 -7.97 -2.67
C ALA A 94 5.35 -9.26 -3.30
N ALA A 95 4.76 -10.41 -2.97
CA ALA A 95 5.12 -11.71 -3.54
C ALA A 95 4.84 -11.75 -5.05
N ALA A 96 3.67 -11.29 -5.49
CA ALA A 96 3.31 -11.25 -6.90
C ALA A 96 4.29 -10.40 -7.73
N MET A 97 4.71 -9.25 -7.19
CA MET A 97 5.74 -8.39 -7.78
C MET A 97 7.11 -9.07 -7.80
N ALA A 98 7.54 -9.64 -6.68
CA ALA A 98 8.84 -10.31 -6.56
C ALA A 98 8.98 -11.49 -7.53
N VAL A 99 7.93 -12.31 -7.69
CA VAL A 99 7.90 -13.41 -8.67
C VAL A 99 8.05 -12.90 -10.09
N ASN A 100 7.36 -11.82 -10.46
CA ASN A 100 7.46 -11.25 -11.81
C ASN A 100 8.81 -10.60 -12.08
N ILE A 101 9.40 -9.91 -11.09
CA ILE A 101 10.77 -9.37 -11.19
C ILE A 101 11.77 -10.50 -11.41
N ARG A 102 11.68 -11.60 -10.65
CA ARG A 102 12.53 -12.79 -10.83
C ARG A 102 12.37 -13.46 -12.20
N ARG A 103 11.19 -13.33 -12.82
CA ARG A 103 10.91 -13.80 -14.19
C ARG A 103 11.35 -12.81 -15.28
N GLY A 104 12.05 -11.72 -14.94
CA GLY A 104 12.47 -10.69 -15.89
C GLY A 104 11.34 -9.77 -16.37
N ARG A 105 10.17 -9.80 -15.73
CA ARG A 105 8.97 -9.05 -16.11
C ARG A 105 8.83 -7.77 -15.30
N SER A 106 9.91 -7.02 -15.12
CA SER A 106 9.90 -5.78 -14.33
C SER A 106 9.21 -4.59 -15.03
N HIS A 107 9.01 -4.66 -16.35
CA HIS A 107 8.39 -3.60 -17.16
C HIS A 107 6.86 -3.52 -17.04
N ILE A 108 6.22 -4.46 -16.33
CA ILE A 108 4.76 -4.46 -16.14
C ILE A 108 4.33 -3.43 -15.08
N ASP A 109 3.08 -2.98 -15.17
CA ASP A 109 2.50 -2.02 -14.23
C ASP A 109 2.19 -2.69 -12.87
N CYS A 110 2.52 -2.03 -11.77
CA CYS A 110 2.23 -2.50 -10.42
C CYS A 110 0.73 -2.47 -10.06
N GLY A 111 -0.09 -1.76 -10.82
CA GLY A 111 -1.54 -1.71 -10.65
C GLY A 111 -2.03 -0.92 -9.43
N CYS A 112 -1.17 -0.22 -8.70
CA CYS A 112 -1.53 0.54 -7.49
C CYS A 112 -2.30 1.87 -7.75
N GLY A 113 -2.97 2.02 -8.90
CA GLY A 113 -3.92 3.12 -9.14
C GLY A 113 -3.38 4.37 -9.85
N ARG A 114 -2.20 4.31 -10.48
CA ARG A 114 -1.65 5.41 -11.30
C ARG A 114 -1.30 4.95 -12.71
N SER A 115 -2.31 4.47 -13.44
CA SER A 115 -2.17 4.05 -14.85
C SER A 115 -1.57 5.14 -15.74
N ASP A 116 -1.73 6.42 -15.36
CA ASP A 116 -1.23 7.57 -16.10
C ASP A 116 0.31 7.68 -16.10
N LEU A 117 0.98 7.11 -15.10
CA LEU A 117 2.45 7.14 -14.97
C LEU A 117 3.14 5.79 -15.25
N ARG A 118 2.38 4.72 -15.57
CA ARG A 118 2.86 3.34 -15.82
C ARG A 118 4.06 2.96 -14.96
N GLN A 119 3.83 2.81 -13.66
CA GLN A 119 4.91 2.55 -12.73
C GLN A 119 5.39 1.09 -12.84
N THR A 120 6.62 0.92 -13.33
CA THR A 120 7.27 -0.38 -13.49
C THR A 120 7.55 -1.06 -12.14
N LEU A 121 7.53 -2.38 -12.13
CA LEU A 121 7.91 -3.16 -10.95
C LEU A 121 9.37 -2.90 -10.57
N SER A 122 9.61 -2.70 -9.28
CA SER A 122 10.94 -2.53 -8.72
C SER A 122 11.05 -3.21 -7.36
N GLY A 123 12.27 -3.58 -6.97
CA GLY A 123 12.54 -4.11 -5.62
C GLY A 123 12.11 -3.12 -4.52
N THR A 124 12.18 -1.81 -4.78
CA THR A 124 11.70 -0.77 -3.88
C THR A 124 10.21 -0.91 -3.59
N LEU A 125 9.37 -1.29 -4.57
CA LEU A 125 7.94 -1.49 -4.35
C LEU A 125 7.65 -2.73 -3.51
N VAL A 126 8.43 -3.79 -3.71
CA VAL A 126 8.37 -4.99 -2.87
C VAL A 126 8.72 -4.64 -1.43
N LEU A 127 9.87 -3.98 -1.21
CA LEU A 127 10.31 -3.55 0.10
C LEU A 127 9.28 -2.64 0.77
N ARG A 128 8.74 -1.66 0.04
CA ARG A 128 7.69 -0.76 0.53
C ARG A 128 6.50 -1.54 1.08
N ASN A 129 5.96 -2.49 0.31
CA ASN A 129 4.80 -3.26 0.75
C ASN A 129 5.12 -4.14 1.98
N VAL A 130 6.32 -4.71 2.07
CA VAL A 130 6.77 -5.46 3.25
C VAL A 130 6.89 -4.55 4.48
N VAL A 131 7.48 -3.36 4.32
CA VAL A 131 7.62 -2.37 5.40
C VAL A 131 6.25 -1.87 5.87
N LEU A 132 5.34 -1.57 4.94
CA LEU A 132 3.96 -1.18 5.27
C LEU A 132 3.21 -2.30 6.00
N ALA A 133 3.40 -3.57 5.61
CA ALA A 133 2.81 -4.70 6.32
C ALA A 133 3.37 -4.84 7.74
N ALA A 134 4.67 -4.65 7.93
CA ALA A 134 5.31 -4.67 9.26
C ALA A 134 4.85 -3.50 10.15
N LEU A 135 4.63 -2.32 9.57
CA LEU A 135 4.09 -1.14 10.25
C LEU A 135 2.67 -1.34 10.80
N LEU A 136 1.93 -2.35 10.32
CA LEU A 136 0.64 -2.72 10.89
C LEU A 136 0.75 -3.58 12.15
N LEU A 137 1.90 -4.18 12.48
CA LEU A 137 2.04 -5.05 13.66
C LEU A 137 1.63 -4.38 14.98
N PRO A 138 1.99 -3.11 15.25
CA PRO A 138 1.55 -2.41 16.48
C PRO A 138 0.03 -2.26 16.60
N THR A 139 -0.71 -2.26 15.48
CA THR A 139 -2.18 -2.12 15.50
C THR A 139 -2.90 -3.33 16.09
N LEU A 140 -2.22 -4.48 16.19
CA LEU A 140 -2.78 -5.69 16.78
C LEU A 140 -2.81 -5.64 18.31
N GLY A 141 -2.02 -4.76 18.93
CA GLY A 141 -1.85 -4.68 20.39
C GLY A 141 -2.85 -3.77 21.10
N GLN A 142 -3.16 -2.60 20.53
CA GLN A 142 -4.12 -1.62 21.03
C GLN A 142 -4.29 -0.49 20.00
N LEU A 143 -5.52 -0.08 19.71
CA LEU A 143 -5.79 1.16 18.98
C LEU A 143 -6.28 2.23 19.96
N PRO A 144 -5.76 3.47 19.90
CA PRO A 144 -6.35 4.59 20.63
C PRO A 144 -7.83 4.74 20.25
N SER A 145 -8.67 5.09 21.21
CA SER A 145 -10.10 5.31 20.95
C SER A 145 -10.33 6.46 19.95
N PRO A 146 -11.38 6.39 19.11
CA PRO A 146 -11.78 7.48 18.23
C PRO A 146 -11.98 8.78 19.02
N GLY A 147 -11.48 9.91 18.49
CA GLY A 147 -11.61 11.23 19.14
C GLY A 147 -10.54 11.56 20.18
N SER A 148 -9.60 10.66 20.46
CA SER A 148 -8.42 10.95 21.29
C SER A 148 -7.40 11.83 20.56
N ALA A 149 -6.46 12.45 21.28
CA ALA A 149 -5.34 13.20 20.67
C ALA A 149 -4.51 12.34 19.69
N GLY A 150 -4.44 11.02 19.94
CA GLY A 150 -3.81 10.05 19.04
C GLY A 150 -4.48 9.97 17.67
N TRP A 151 -5.79 10.28 17.59
CA TRP A 151 -6.56 10.27 16.35
C TRP A 151 -6.08 11.35 15.38
N TRP A 152 -5.90 12.58 15.89
CA TRP A 152 -5.35 13.69 15.11
C TRP A 152 -3.89 13.45 14.71
N ILE A 153 -3.10 12.88 15.61
CA ILE A 153 -1.70 12.53 15.32
C ILE A 153 -1.62 11.48 14.20
N GLY A 154 -2.45 10.42 14.24
CA GLY A 154 -2.46 9.42 13.17
C GLY A 154 -3.02 9.94 11.86
N LEU A 155 -3.98 10.87 11.88
CA LEU A 155 -4.44 11.54 10.66
C LEU A 155 -3.31 12.36 10.02
N ALA A 156 -2.60 13.17 10.81
CA ALA A 156 -1.48 13.99 10.32
C ALA A 156 -0.32 13.12 9.82
N SER A 157 0.13 12.16 10.62
CA SER A 157 1.25 11.27 10.30
C SER A 157 0.91 10.26 9.21
N GLY A 158 -0.32 9.74 9.17
CA GLY A 158 -0.82 8.86 8.11
C GLY A 158 -0.95 9.59 6.77
N SER A 159 -1.41 10.84 6.78
CA SER A 159 -1.40 11.70 5.59
C SER A 159 0.02 11.98 5.12
N ALA A 160 0.95 12.27 6.03
CA ALA A 160 2.36 12.44 5.69
C ALA A 160 2.96 11.16 5.08
N LEU A 161 2.67 9.97 5.63
CA LEU A 161 3.11 8.68 5.10
C LEU A 161 2.53 8.42 3.70
N TYR A 162 1.27 8.75 3.48
CA TYR A 162 0.63 8.66 2.18
C TYR A 162 1.30 9.60 1.17
N LEU A 163 1.48 10.89 1.51
CA LEU A 163 2.16 11.87 0.66
C LEU A 163 3.61 11.48 0.36
N LEU A 164 4.33 10.95 1.35
CA LEU A 164 5.68 10.41 1.16
C LEU A 164 5.67 9.26 0.15
N THR A 165 4.69 8.36 0.24
CA THR A 165 4.52 7.28 -0.74
C THR A 165 4.23 7.83 -2.13
N LEU A 166 3.41 8.89 -2.23
CA LEU A 166 3.15 9.55 -3.51
C LEU A 166 4.40 10.21 -4.10
N LEU A 167 5.21 10.86 -3.26
CA LEU A 167 6.46 11.51 -3.63
C LEU A 167 7.48 10.49 -4.12
N VAL A 168 7.71 9.41 -3.36
CA VAL A 168 8.63 8.33 -3.75
C VAL A 168 8.21 7.71 -5.08
N ASN A 169 6.90 7.49 -5.29
CA ASN A 169 6.37 7.00 -6.55
C ASN A 169 6.63 7.99 -7.72
N ALA A 170 6.42 9.28 -7.49
CA ALA A 170 6.66 10.31 -8.51
C ALA A 170 8.14 10.43 -8.88
N LEU A 171 9.04 10.45 -7.88
CA LEU A 171 10.49 10.48 -8.10
C LEU A 171 10.98 9.23 -8.83
N ALA A 172 10.47 8.05 -8.47
CA ALA A 172 10.82 6.80 -9.15
C ALA A 172 10.35 6.78 -10.61
N ALA A 173 9.18 7.36 -10.91
CA ALA A 173 8.68 7.49 -12.27
C ALA A 173 9.54 8.49 -13.08
N LEU A 174 9.89 9.65 -12.51
CA LEU A 174 10.74 10.66 -13.17
C LEU A 174 12.16 10.16 -13.43
N ALA A 175 12.76 9.45 -12.48
CA ALA A 175 14.11 8.89 -12.63
C ALA A 175 14.23 7.89 -13.78
N LYS A 176 13.12 7.25 -14.16
CA LYS A 176 13.02 6.31 -15.29
C LYS A 176 12.33 6.90 -16.51
N GLY A 177 11.97 8.19 -16.47
CA GLY A 177 11.26 8.88 -17.54
C GLY A 177 12.16 9.27 -18.71
N PRO A 178 11.57 9.67 -19.85
CA PRO A 178 12.30 9.97 -21.09
C PRO A 178 13.35 11.08 -20.94
N LEU A 179 13.12 12.09 -20.08
CA LEU A 179 14.09 13.16 -19.80
C LEU A 179 15.38 12.67 -19.12
N ALA A 180 15.31 11.59 -18.33
CA ALA A 180 16.50 10.99 -17.73
C ALA A 180 17.33 10.21 -18.76
N ILE A 181 16.65 9.64 -19.77
CA ILE A 181 17.29 8.93 -20.88
C ILE A 181 18.03 9.92 -21.79
N GLU A 182 17.42 11.08 -22.11
CA GLU A 182 18.08 12.13 -22.90
C GLU A 182 19.34 12.71 -22.22
N ARG A 183 19.34 12.82 -20.89
CA ARG A 183 20.51 13.32 -20.14
C ARG A 183 21.66 12.32 -20.09
N ASN A 184 21.40 11.02 -20.13
CA ASN A 184 22.44 9.98 -20.15
C ASN A 184 23.01 9.72 -21.57
N MET A 185 22.40 10.29 -22.61
CA MET A 185 22.89 10.20 -23.99
C MET A 185 23.78 11.39 -24.41
N ARG A 186 24.01 12.36 -23.51
CA ARG A 186 24.97 13.45 -23.69
C ARG A 186 26.18 13.22 -22.80
#